data_AF-A0A359DFU0-F1
#
_entry.id   AF-A0A359DFU0-F1
#
_cell.length_a   1.000
_cell.length_b   1.000
_cell.length_c   1.000
_cell.angle_alpha   90.00
_cell.angle_beta   90.00
_cell.angle_gamma   90.00
#
_symmetry.space_group_name_H-M   'P 1'
#
loop_
_entity.id
_entity.type
_entity.pdbx_description
1 polymer ?
#
loop_
_entity_poly.entity_id
_entity_poly.type
_entity_poly.pdbx_seq_one_letter_code
_entity_poly.pdbx_strand_id
1 'polypeptide(L)'
;GWRLGWLVAPPAAVADLEKLAQNLYISAPSMAQHAALACFEPHTLEILEQRRHEFARRRDFLLPALRELGFRIAVEPEGAFYLYA
;
A
#
# COMPACT_ATOMS: atom_id res chain seq x y z
N GLY A 1 -8.65 -2.13 -8.73
CA GLY A 1 -7.63 -1.27 -8.12
C GLY A 1 -7.36 -0.13 -9.05
N TRP A 2 -7.41 1.12 -8.59
CA TRP A 2 -7.36 2.35 -9.40
C TRP A 2 -6.12 2.54 -10.29
N ARG A 3 -5.16 1.61 -10.24
CA ARG A 3 -3.94 1.53 -11.07
C ARG A 3 -3.14 2.83 -11.05
N LEU A 4 -2.94 3.37 -9.85
CA LEU A 4 -2.14 4.57 -9.63
C LEU A 4 -1.05 4.29 -8.60
N GLY A 5 0.13 4.82 -8.85
CA GLY A 5 1.27 4.82 -7.96
C GLY A 5 2.22 5.94 -8.37
N TRP A 6 3.22 6.22 -7.55
CA TRP A 6 4.25 7.20 -7.82
C TRP A 6 5.62 6.66 -7.44
N LEU A 7 6.65 7.33 -7.91
CA LEU A 7 8.04 7.11 -7.52
C LEU A 7 8.61 8.40 -6.95
N VAL A 8 9.60 8.27 -6.07
CA VAL A 8 10.44 9.38 -5.62
C VAL A 8 11.84 9.07 -6.13
N ALA A 9 12.37 9.91 -7.01
CA ALA A 9 13.65 9.66 -7.69
C ALA A 9 14.63 10.84 -7.53
N PRO A 10 15.94 10.57 -7.61
CA PRO A 10 16.94 11.63 -7.74
C PRO A 10 16.68 12.49 -8.99
N PRO A 11 16.94 13.81 -8.94
CA PRO A 11 16.70 14.70 -10.09
C PRO A 11 17.39 14.24 -11.38
N ALA A 12 18.60 13.68 -11.28
CA ALA A 12 19.36 13.18 -12.42
C ALA A 12 18.70 11.99 -13.16
N ALA A 13 17.79 11.26 -12.52
CA ALA A 13 17.12 10.10 -13.10
C ALA A 13 15.79 10.45 -13.78
N VAL A 14 15.23 11.64 -13.54
CA VAL A 14 13.86 12.00 -13.97
C VAL A 14 13.69 11.91 -15.48
N ALA A 15 14.64 12.47 -16.25
CA ALA A 15 14.53 12.50 -17.71
C ALA A 15 14.48 11.10 -18.34
N ASP A 16 15.22 10.13 -17.79
CA ASP A 16 15.21 8.75 -18.30
C ASP A 16 13.98 7.98 -17.84
N LEU A 17 13.50 8.23 -16.61
CA LEU A 17 12.24 7.67 -16.12
C LEU A 17 11.04 8.17 -16.93
N GLU A 18 11.01 9.44 -17.33
CA GLU A 18 9.97 10.01 -18.19
C GLU A 18 9.97 9.37 -19.58
N LYS A 19 11.15 9.17 -20.18
CA LYS A 19 11.26 8.44 -21.46
C LYS A 19 10.70 7.03 -21.35
N LEU A 20 11.03 6.31 -20.28
CA LEU A 20 10.48 4.97 -20.03
C LEU A 20 8.96 5.02 -19.88
N ALA A 21 8.43 5.94 -19.09
CA ALA A 21 7.00 6.11 -18.91
C ALA A 21 6.26 6.37 -20.23
N GLN A 22 6.78 7.28 -21.05
CA GLN A 22 6.22 7.64 -22.36
C GLN A 22 6.18 6.44 -23.32
N ASN A 23 7.21 5.58 -23.31
CA ASN A 23 7.30 4.41 -24.19
C ASN A 23 6.53 3.18 -23.66
N LEU A 24 6.39 3.02 -22.34
CA LEU A 24 5.78 1.84 -21.73
C LEU A 24 4.27 1.97 -21.51
N TYR A 25 3.81 3.14 -21.09
CA TYR A 25 2.40 3.32 -20.69
C TYR A 25 1.82 4.70 -20.95
N ILE A 26 2.61 5.66 -21.45
CA ILE A 26 2.23 7.04 -21.80
C ILE A 26 1.85 7.88 -20.57
N SER A 27 0.81 7.49 -19.84
CA SER A 27 0.35 8.17 -18.62
C SER A 27 -0.44 7.23 -17.70
N ALA A 28 -0.55 7.59 -16.43
CA ALA A 28 -1.45 6.92 -15.49
C ALA A 28 -2.93 7.27 -15.82
N PRO A 29 -3.92 6.46 -15.40
CA PRO A 29 -5.33 6.74 -15.69
C PRO A 29 -5.76 8.11 -15.16
N SER A 30 -6.24 9.00 -16.04
CA SER A 30 -6.61 10.38 -15.72
C SER A 30 -7.64 10.46 -14.58
N MET A 31 -8.70 9.65 -14.66
CA MET A 31 -9.72 9.55 -13.61
C MET A 31 -9.12 9.21 -12.24
N ALA A 32 -8.13 8.31 -12.19
CA ALA A 32 -7.47 7.93 -10.95
C ALA A 32 -6.57 9.05 -10.41
N GLN A 33 -5.88 9.77 -11.30
CA GLN A 33 -5.07 10.93 -10.92
C GLN A 33 -5.91 12.01 -10.23
N HIS A 34 -7.09 12.33 -10.77
CA HIS A 34 -8.01 13.28 -10.14
C HIS A 34 -8.57 12.76 -8.81
N ALA A 35 -9.01 11.51 -8.76
CA ALA A 35 -9.56 10.92 -7.53
C ALA A 35 -8.54 10.84 -6.39
N ALA A 36 -7.26 10.62 -6.71
CA ALA A 36 -6.20 10.46 -5.71
C ALA A 36 -5.91 11.72 -4.88
N LEU A 37 -6.31 12.90 -5.36
CA LEU A 37 -6.19 14.13 -4.59
C LEU A 37 -7.00 14.05 -3.28
N ALA A 38 -8.17 13.41 -3.31
CA ALA A 38 -9.01 13.19 -2.14
C ALA A 38 -8.35 12.26 -1.10
N CYS A 39 -7.33 11.48 -1.46
CA CYS A 39 -6.62 10.61 -0.51
C CYS A 39 -5.89 11.39 0.59
N PHE A 40 -5.63 12.68 0.37
CA PHE A 40 -4.91 13.55 1.31
C PHE A 40 -5.84 14.45 2.13
N GLU A 41 -7.16 14.36 1.92
CA GLU A 41 -8.14 15.11 2.71
C GLU A 41 -8.25 14.55 4.13
N PRO A 42 -8.48 15.38 5.16
CA PRO A 42 -8.55 14.93 6.56
C PRO A 42 -9.50 13.76 6.80
N HIS A 43 -10.69 13.81 6.21
CA HIS A 43 -11.68 12.74 6.34
C HIS A 43 -11.20 11.41 5.75
N THR A 44 -10.48 11.45 4.62
CA THR A 44 -9.91 10.23 4.03
C THR A 44 -8.79 9.67 4.90
N LEU A 45 -7.95 10.52 5.49
CA LEU A 45 -6.90 10.10 6.42
C LEU A 45 -7.48 9.40 7.66
N GLU A 46 -8.59 9.89 8.21
CA GLU A 46 -9.32 9.23 9.30
C GLU A 46 -9.78 7.82 8.92
N ILE A 47 -10.34 7.66 7.71
CA ILE A 47 -10.74 6.34 7.19
C ILE A 47 -9.53 5.40 7.08
N LEU A 48 -8.37 5.90 6.64
CA LEU A 48 -7.15 5.10 6.54
C LEU A 48 -6.66 4.62 7.91
N GLU A 49 -6.71 5.48 8.93
CA GLU A 49 -6.34 5.11 10.31
C GLU A 49 -7.30 4.08 10.91
N GLN A 50 -8.60 4.23 10.68
CA GLN A 50 -9.60 3.23 11.08
C GLN A 50 -9.31 1.86 10.45
N ARG A 51 -8.96 1.84 9.16
CA ARG A 51 -8.58 0.60 8.45
C ARG A 51 -7.28 0.00 8.98
N ARG A 52 -6.28 0.82 9.33
CA ARG A 52 -5.03 0.37 9.97
C ARG A 52 -5.31 -0.32 11.30
N HIS A 53 -6.16 0.26 12.16
CA HIS A 53 -6.56 -0.36 13.42
C HIS A 53 -7.31 -1.68 13.22
N GLU A 54 -8.16 -1.76 12.20
CA GLU A 54 -8.87 -2.99 11.87
C GLU A 54 -7.91 -4.10 11.41
N PHE A 55 -6.88 -3.79 10.61
CA PHE A 55 -5.85 -4.76 10.26
C PHE A 55 -5.02 -5.21 11.47
N ALA A 56 -4.71 -4.31 12.41
CA ALA A 56 -4.04 -4.67 13.66
C ALA A 56 -4.89 -5.67 14.48
N ARG A 57 -6.19 -5.39 14.68
CA ARG A 57 -7.11 -6.31 15.37
C ARG A 57 -7.16 -7.70 14.72
N ARG A 58 -7.16 -7.76 13.39
CA ARG A 58 -7.15 -9.03 12.64
C ARG A 58 -5.85 -9.79 12.82
N ARG A 59 -4.70 -9.10 12.76
CA ARG A 59 -3.39 -9.69 13.05
C ARG A 59 -3.35 -10.26 14.47
N ASP A 60 -3.79 -9.48 15.45
CA ASP A 60 -3.74 -9.84 16.87
C ASP A 60 -4.63 -11.04 17.19
N PHE A 61 -5.70 -11.25 16.42
CA PHE A 61 -6.52 -12.45 16.50
C PHE A 61 -5.89 -13.64 15.77
N LEU A 62 -5.47 -13.47 14.52
CA LEU A 62 -5.03 -14.58 13.67
C LEU A 62 -3.66 -15.14 14.05
N LEU A 63 -2.72 -14.29 14.45
CA LEU A 63 -1.35 -14.70 14.76
C LEU A 63 -1.27 -15.75 15.89
N PRO A 64 -1.84 -15.52 17.10
CA PRO A 64 -1.83 -16.53 18.15
C PRO A 64 -2.62 -17.78 17.75
N ALA A 65 -3.80 -17.62 17.13
CA ALA A 65 -4.63 -18.75 16.71
C ALA A 65 -3.90 -19.68 15.72
N LEU A 66 -3.17 -19.12 14.75
CA LEU A 66 -2.37 -19.94 13.81
C LEU A 66 -1.19 -20.62 14.49
N ARG A 67 -0.53 -19.96 15.45
CA ARG A 67 0.55 -20.57 16.24
C ARG A 67 0.02 -21.72 17.10
N GLU A 68 -1.16 -21.57 17.70
CA GLU A 68 -1.84 -22.63 18.46
C GLU A 68 -2.20 -23.84 17.59
N LEU A 69 -2.55 -23.60 16.31
CA LEU A 69 -2.76 -24.67 15.32
C LEU A 69 -1.46 -25.34 14.84
N GLY A 70 -0.30 -24.88 15.28
CA GLY A 70 1.00 -25.48 14.96
C GLY A 70 1.75 -24.84 13.80
N PHE A 71 1.25 -23.73 13.23
CA PHE A 71 2.00 -22.99 12.20
C PHE A 71 3.22 -22.29 12.79
N ARG A 72 4.33 -22.29 12.03
CA ARG A 72 5.60 -21.68 12.46
C ARG A 72 5.77 -20.28 11.89
N ILE A 73 5.03 -19.33 12.45
CA ILE A 73 5.16 -17.91 12.09
C ILE A 73 6.28 -17.27 12.92
N ALA A 74 7.44 -17.08 12.31
CA ALA A 74 8.67 -16.66 13.00
C ALA A 74 8.64 -15.20 13.49
N VAL A 75 7.90 -14.32 12.81
CA VAL A 75 7.91 -12.87 13.06
C VAL A 75 6.48 -12.38 13.24
N GLU A 76 6.25 -11.53 14.23
CA GLU A 76 5.02 -10.75 14.31
C GLU A 76 5.12 -9.58 13.33
N PRO A 77 4.21 -9.48 12.33
CA PRO A 77 4.32 -8.42 11.34
C PRO A 77 3.93 -7.06 11.93
N GLU A 78 4.77 -6.08 11.68
CA GLU A 78 4.57 -4.68 12.11
C GLU A 78 3.83 -3.84 11.05
N GLY A 79 3.62 -4.39 9.85
CA GLY A 79 2.97 -3.71 8.75
C GLY A 79 2.43 -4.67 7.68
N ALA A 80 1.90 -4.11 6.60
CA ALA A 80 1.10 -4.84 5.61
C ALA A 80 -0.09 -5.59 6.27
N PHE A 81 -0.55 -6.67 5.65
CA PHE A 81 -1.73 -7.43 6.09
C PHE A 81 -1.56 -8.94 5.84
N TYR A 82 -0.33 -9.45 5.93
CA TYR A 82 0.02 -10.84 5.67
C TYR A 82 0.63 -11.50 6.91
N LEU A 83 0.34 -12.79 7.10
CA LEU A 83 1.07 -13.68 8.01
C LEU A 83 1.83 -14.70 7.16
N TYR A 84 3.14 -14.82 7.37
CA TYR A 84 3.99 -15.76 6.64
C TYR A 84 4.24 -16.99 7.52
N ALA A 85 3.64 -18.12 7.16
CA ALA A 85 3.43 -19.29 8.01
C ALA A 85 4.07 -20.56 7.44
#